data_AF-A0AAD1INX9-F1
#
_entry.id   AF-A0AAD1INX9-F1
#
_cell.length_a   1.000
_cell.length_b   1.000
_cell.length_c   1.000
_cell.angle_alpha   90.00
_cell.angle_beta   90.00
_cell.angle_gamma   90.00
#
_symmetry.space_group_name_H-M   'P 1'
#
loop_
_entity.id
_entity.type
_entity.pdbx_description
1 polymer ?
#
loop_
_entity_poly.entity_id
_entity_poly.type
_entity_poly.pdbx_seq_one_letter_code
_entity_poly.pdbx_strand_id
1 'polypeptide(L)'
;MTWPPPPPSSDPWATGPAPDADDRDGAASATEPAPAQAPEPLWEPLADPVADNPEPLAEPIDQPIEQPIDQPVVDHHEPAPVAGHAAEPEYAPTPAPEPDGWSPAYTAPPPVVPRPQMAPPPEKKPVWLIAAAVAAVVVVGVVAWLLIPSGDDGDTATGPTTPTPTRTADPRAEAELRTLLPRGYAADACEMQTPPAGALAMASCGPNSDPGGPPSATYTITADDTALDTAFNDVVEASAIVTCPGNIQSPGPWRRNATPQKVSGVLFCGLQADRPVVAWTNTDAALVAVVESGPQGPGLDQLYTWWTQHS
;
A
#
# COMPACT_ATOMS: atom_id res chain seq x y z
N MET A 1 10.60 -17.72 -16.17
CA MET A 1 9.13 -17.84 -16.22
C MET A 1 8.64 -16.67 -17.07
N THR A 2 8.12 -16.95 -18.25
CA THR A 2 7.79 -15.97 -19.30
C THR A 2 6.32 -15.57 -19.19
N TRP A 3 6.06 -14.26 -19.13
CA TRP A 3 4.74 -13.63 -19.07
C TRP A 3 3.96 -13.81 -20.39
N PRO A 4 2.62 -13.98 -20.39
CA PRO A 4 1.83 -14.06 -21.62
C PRO A 4 1.63 -12.67 -22.27
N PRO A 5 1.56 -12.57 -23.61
CA PRO A 5 1.40 -11.30 -24.30
C PRO A 5 -0.04 -10.72 -24.16
N PRO A 6 -0.21 -9.39 -24.30
CA PRO A 6 -1.53 -8.74 -24.23
C PRO A 6 -2.43 -9.11 -25.43
N PRO A 7 -3.76 -9.04 -25.28
CA PRO A 7 -4.69 -9.27 -26.39
C PRO A 7 -4.62 -8.15 -27.46
N PRO A 8 -4.93 -8.46 -28.73
CA PRO A 8 -4.88 -7.47 -29.80
C PRO A 8 -6.00 -6.43 -29.67
N SER A 9 -5.66 -5.16 -29.86
CA SER A 9 -6.61 -4.07 -30.03
C SER A 9 -7.23 -4.15 -31.43
N SER A 10 -8.50 -4.51 -31.50
CA SER A 10 -9.29 -4.28 -32.70
C SER A 10 -10.77 -4.34 -32.38
N ASP A 11 -11.42 -3.16 -32.33
CA ASP A 11 -12.76 -3.05 -32.90
C ASP A 11 -12.91 -1.72 -33.69
N PRO A 12 -13.14 -1.79 -35.01
CA PRO A 12 -13.08 -0.68 -35.97
C PRO A 12 -14.44 0.02 -36.21
N TRP A 13 -15.24 0.23 -35.17
CA TRP A 13 -16.53 0.94 -35.32
C TRP A 13 -16.38 2.43 -35.02
N ALA A 14 -15.68 3.10 -35.93
CA ALA A 14 -15.88 4.53 -36.19
C ALA A 14 -17.13 4.71 -37.08
N THR A 15 -17.68 5.93 -37.03
CA THR A 15 -18.60 6.58 -37.98
C THR A 15 -20.10 6.55 -37.68
N GLY A 16 -20.53 7.48 -36.81
CA GLY A 16 -21.86 8.13 -36.91
C GLY A 16 -21.68 9.58 -37.38
N PRO A 17 -22.51 10.10 -38.31
CA PRO A 17 -22.33 11.44 -38.87
C PRO A 17 -22.80 12.55 -37.92
N ALA A 18 -22.05 13.65 -37.90
CA ALA A 18 -22.43 14.90 -37.24
C ALA A 18 -23.55 15.61 -38.01
N PRO A 19 -24.53 16.25 -37.35
CA PRO A 19 -25.48 17.13 -38.01
C PRO A 19 -24.89 18.53 -38.23
N ASP A 20 -25.07 19.01 -39.46
CA ASP A 20 -24.68 20.32 -39.98
C ASP A 20 -25.31 21.50 -39.23
N ALA A 21 -24.52 22.57 -39.10
CA ALA A 21 -24.95 23.90 -38.74
C ALA A 21 -25.14 24.72 -40.03
N ASP A 22 -26.38 25.12 -40.31
CA ASP A 22 -26.76 26.43 -40.90
C ASP A 22 -28.21 26.36 -41.39
N ASP A 23 -29.11 27.13 -40.77
CA ASP A 23 -30.10 27.93 -41.51
C ASP A 23 -30.95 28.82 -40.57
N ARG A 24 -30.84 30.13 -40.83
CA ARG A 24 -31.87 31.18 -40.81
C ARG A 24 -32.12 32.03 -39.56
N ASP A 25 -31.65 33.27 -39.72
CA ASP A 25 -32.22 34.52 -39.26
C ASP A 25 -33.76 34.59 -39.26
N GLY A 26 -34.30 35.28 -38.25
CA GLY A 26 -35.71 35.70 -38.19
C GLY A 26 -35.98 36.60 -36.99
N ALA A 27 -36.01 37.91 -37.24
CA ALA A 27 -36.15 38.96 -36.24
C ALA A 27 -37.58 39.11 -35.63
N ALA A 28 -37.58 39.67 -34.40
CA ALA A 28 -38.57 40.56 -33.80
C ALA A 28 -39.98 40.04 -33.43
N SER A 29 -40.26 39.92 -32.14
CA SER A 29 -41.07 40.89 -31.36
C SER A 29 -41.57 40.33 -30.04
N ALA A 30 -41.44 41.16 -29.00
CA ALA A 30 -42.21 41.25 -27.76
C ALA A 30 -43.20 40.13 -27.40
N THR A 31 -43.03 39.54 -26.21
CA THR A 31 -43.96 39.69 -25.06
C THR A 31 -43.51 38.74 -23.96
N GLU A 32 -43.14 39.31 -22.82
CA GLU A 32 -42.95 38.63 -21.55
C GLU A 32 -44.31 38.14 -21.01
N PRO A 33 -44.38 36.91 -20.48
CA PRO A 33 -45.25 36.70 -19.34
C PRO A 33 -44.51 36.04 -18.16
N ALA A 34 -44.85 36.57 -16.99
CA ALA A 34 -44.45 36.16 -15.66
C ALA A 34 -44.56 34.64 -15.40
N PRO A 35 -43.78 34.09 -14.45
CA PRO A 35 -43.68 32.66 -14.20
C PRO A 35 -44.98 32.07 -13.65
N ALA A 36 -45.46 31.01 -14.30
CA ALA A 36 -46.51 30.15 -13.77
C ALA A 36 -45.97 29.39 -12.55
N GLN A 37 -46.64 29.58 -11.43
CA GLN A 37 -46.38 28.91 -10.16
C GLN A 37 -46.66 27.41 -10.31
N ALA A 38 -45.66 26.58 -9.99
CA ALA A 38 -45.83 25.15 -9.82
C ALA A 38 -46.60 24.89 -8.50
N PRO A 39 -47.59 23.97 -8.46
CA PRO A 39 -48.23 23.58 -7.21
C PRO A 39 -47.25 22.76 -6.36
N GLU A 40 -47.05 23.22 -5.12
CA GLU A 40 -46.24 22.54 -4.11
C GLU A 40 -46.82 21.15 -3.78
N PRO A 41 -45.97 20.14 -3.53
CA PRO A 41 -46.43 18.84 -3.09
C PRO A 41 -46.87 18.91 -1.62
N LEU A 42 -48.18 18.90 -1.41
CA LEU A 42 -48.82 18.61 -0.13
C LEU A 42 -48.52 17.16 0.28
N TRP A 43 -47.53 16.97 1.12
CA TRP A 43 -47.48 15.81 2.02
C TRP A 43 -47.01 16.27 3.40
N GLU A 44 -48.00 16.42 4.28
CA GLU A 44 -47.82 16.48 5.72
C GLU A 44 -47.18 15.18 6.23
N PRO A 45 -46.16 15.22 7.11
CA PRO A 45 -45.83 14.06 7.92
C PRO A 45 -46.83 13.97 9.07
N LEU A 46 -47.81 13.08 8.94
CA LEU A 46 -48.61 12.63 10.08
C LEU A 46 -47.69 11.90 11.07
N ALA A 47 -47.65 12.42 12.29
CA ALA A 47 -47.04 11.82 13.45
C ALA A 47 -47.65 10.44 13.79
N ASP A 48 -46.84 9.64 14.47
CA ASP A 48 -47.04 8.27 14.96
C ASP A 48 -48.44 7.92 15.50
N PRO A 49 -48.86 6.66 15.29
CA PRO A 49 -49.55 5.91 16.33
C PRO A 49 -48.58 4.98 17.07
N VAL A 50 -48.27 5.36 18.31
CA VAL A 50 -47.87 4.45 19.39
C VAL A 50 -48.90 3.33 19.46
N ALA A 51 -48.47 2.10 19.21
CA ALA A 51 -49.21 0.91 19.57
C ALA A 51 -48.30 0.04 20.44
N ASP A 52 -48.69 -0.03 21.72
CA ASP A 52 -48.33 -1.05 22.69
C ASP A 52 -48.14 -2.42 22.02
N ASN A 53 -46.91 -2.94 22.06
CA ASN A 53 -46.69 -4.37 21.91
C ASN A 53 -45.89 -4.83 23.13
N PRO A 54 -46.53 -5.52 24.10
CA PRO A 54 -45.82 -6.03 25.26
C PRO A 54 -44.87 -7.14 24.84
N GLU A 55 -43.60 -6.97 25.24
CA GLU A 55 -42.56 -7.99 25.22
C GLU A 55 -43.08 -9.33 25.78
N PRO A 56 -42.80 -10.47 25.13
CA PRO A 56 -42.54 -11.69 25.86
C PRO A 56 -41.07 -11.70 26.27
N LEU A 57 -40.84 -11.48 27.56
CA LEU A 57 -39.63 -11.81 28.29
C LEU A 57 -39.06 -13.15 27.79
N ALA A 58 -37.96 -13.10 27.03
CA ALA A 58 -37.15 -14.29 26.80
C ALA A 58 -36.42 -14.60 28.12
N GLU A 59 -36.88 -15.65 28.77
CA GLU A 59 -36.35 -16.17 30.03
C GLU A 59 -34.84 -16.44 29.93
N PRO A 60 -34.08 -16.25 31.03
CA PRO A 60 -32.65 -16.54 31.06
C PRO A 60 -32.44 -18.04 30.88
N ILE A 61 -31.63 -18.41 29.87
CA ILE A 61 -31.18 -19.77 29.67
C ILE A 61 -30.17 -20.10 30.78
N ASP A 62 -30.65 -20.65 31.89
CA ASP A 62 -29.87 -21.45 32.81
C ASP A 62 -29.49 -22.77 32.12
N GLN A 63 -28.28 -22.83 31.56
CA GLN A 63 -27.63 -24.10 31.25
C GLN A 63 -26.33 -24.17 32.04
N PRO A 64 -26.18 -25.11 33.00
CA PRO A 64 -24.90 -25.39 33.63
C PRO A 64 -24.01 -26.04 32.59
N ILE A 65 -23.01 -25.32 32.11
CA ILE A 65 -21.89 -25.91 31.37
C ILE A 65 -20.97 -26.56 32.41
N GLU A 66 -21.34 -27.75 32.90
CA GLU A 66 -20.38 -28.66 33.54
C GLU A 66 -19.54 -29.29 32.43
N GLN A 67 -18.41 -28.65 32.11
CA GLN A 67 -17.29 -29.36 31.48
C GLN A 67 -16.33 -29.78 32.61
N PRO A 68 -16.06 -31.09 32.79
CA PRO A 68 -15.07 -31.54 33.75
C PRO A 68 -13.69 -31.09 33.28
N ILE A 69 -13.09 -30.17 34.04
CA ILE A 69 -11.70 -29.79 33.88
C ILE A 69 -10.86 -30.90 34.52
N ASP A 70 -10.48 -31.90 33.73
CA ASP A 70 -9.41 -32.84 34.12
C ASP A 70 -8.08 -32.07 34.10
N GLN A 71 -7.72 -31.47 35.23
CA GLN A 71 -6.36 -31.01 35.50
C GLN A 71 -5.61 -32.14 36.21
N PRO A 72 -4.52 -32.69 35.65
CA PRO A 72 -3.60 -33.49 36.44
C PRO A 72 -2.81 -32.56 37.36
N VAL A 73 -3.09 -32.65 38.65
CA VAL A 73 -2.25 -32.14 39.74
C VAL A 73 -0.88 -32.82 39.63
N VAL A 74 0.15 -32.06 39.25
CA VAL A 74 1.54 -32.51 39.35
C VAL A 74 2.08 -32.05 40.70
N ASP A 75 1.99 -32.97 41.67
CA ASP A 75 2.61 -32.86 42.98
C ASP A 75 4.12 -32.65 42.84
N HIS A 76 4.63 -31.60 43.49
CA HIS A 76 6.05 -31.39 43.67
C HIS A 76 6.52 -32.28 44.82
N HIS A 77 7.30 -33.32 44.52
CA HIS A 77 8.08 -34.05 45.52
C HIS A 77 9.58 -33.91 45.26
N GLU A 78 10.24 -33.33 46.26
CA GLU A 78 11.67 -33.10 46.45
C GLU A 78 12.44 -34.44 46.56
N PRO A 79 13.71 -34.55 46.08
CA PRO A 79 14.49 -35.77 46.22
C PRO A 79 15.59 -35.66 47.30
N ALA A 80 15.77 -36.72 48.09
CA ALA A 80 16.98 -36.94 48.89
C ALA A 80 17.28 -38.46 49.07
N PRO A 81 18.56 -38.83 49.31
CA PRO A 81 19.23 -40.01 48.71
C PRO A 81 19.43 -41.19 49.71
N VAL A 82 19.90 -42.38 49.29
CA VAL A 82 21.29 -42.92 49.40
C VAL A 82 21.41 -44.42 49.03
N ALA A 83 22.55 -44.76 48.41
CA ALA A 83 23.44 -45.93 48.62
C ALA A 83 23.05 -47.38 48.22
N GLY A 84 23.75 -47.86 47.18
CA GLY A 84 24.66 -49.02 47.23
C GLY A 84 24.06 -50.43 47.13
N HIS A 85 24.63 -51.29 46.28
CA HIS A 85 25.22 -52.62 46.56
C HIS A 85 25.56 -53.33 45.22
N ALA A 86 26.63 -54.15 45.26
CA ALA A 86 27.37 -54.69 44.14
C ALA A 86 27.01 -56.15 43.76
N ALA A 87 27.40 -56.53 42.53
CA ALA A 87 27.83 -57.85 42.01
C ALA A 87 26.80 -58.97 41.62
N GLU A 88 26.82 -59.29 40.30
CA GLU A 88 26.67 -60.54 39.48
C GLU A 88 26.32 -61.93 40.09
N PRO A 89 25.96 -63.01 39.32
CA PRO A 89 26.26 -63.29 37.89
C PRO A 89 25.16 -63.93 36.99
N GLU A 90 25.50 -63.97 35.69
CA GLU A 90 25.20 -64.97 34.64
C GLU A 90 23.76 -65.47 34.37
N TYR A 91 23.21 -65.02 33.22
CA TYR A 91 22.42 -65.88 32.34
C TYR A 91 22.69 -65.51 30.88
N ALA A 92 23.35 -66.41 30.15
CA ALA A 92 23.59 -66.29 28.72
C ALA A 92 22.40 -66.85 27.91
N PRO A 93 22.01 -66.19 26.81
CA PRO A 93 21.47 -66.90 25.67
C PRO A 93 22.27 -66.59 24.38
N THR A 94 22.51 -67.66 23.63
CA THR A 94 23.14 -67.72 22.30
C THR A 94 22.49 -66.78 21.28
N PRO A 95 23.24 -66.09 20.39
CA PRO A 95 22.67 -65.23 19.35
C PRO A 95 22.16 -66.04 18.14
N ALA A 96 20.99 -65.62 17.62
CA ALA A 96 20.40 -66.03 16.35
C ALA A 96 21.02 -65.23 15.17
N PRO A 97 20.96 -65.71 13.91
CA PRO A 97 21.75 -65.17 12.81
C PRO A 97 21.25 -63.81 12.29
N GLU A 98 22.21 -63.02 11.81
CA GLU A 98 22.10 -61.64 11.33
C GLU A 98 21.26 -61.50 10.06
N PRO A 99 20.42 -60.44 9.96
CA PRO A 99 20.05 -59.84 8.68
C PRO A 99 21.02 -58.72 8.31
N ASP A 100 21.56 -58.79 7.09
CA ASP A 100 22.38 -57.75 6.46
C ASP A 100 21.71 -56.37 6.55
N GLY A 101 22.40 -55.37 7.09
CA GLY A 101 21.89 -54.00 7.03
C GLY A 101 22.60 -52.97 7.91
N TRP A 102 23.69 -52.42 7.37
CA TRP A 102 24.15 -51.04 7.62
C TRP A 102 24.48 -50.61 9.06
N SER A 103 25.78 -50.59 9.38
CA SER A 103 26.32 -49.72 10.43
C SER A 103 26.50 -48.29 9.89
N PRO A 104 26.11 -47.23 10.61
CA PRO A 104 26.57 -45.88 10.31
C PRO A 104 28.02 -45.77 10.78
N ALA A 105 28.95 -46.02 9.87
CA ALA A 105 30.34 -45.62 10.06
C ALA A 105 30.37 -44.09 10.20
N TYR A 106 30.79 -43.60 11.36
CA TYR A 106 31.27 -42.25 11.55
C TYR A 106 32.45 -42.03 10.59
N THR A 107 32.11 -41.56 9.39
CA THR A 107 33.07 -41.14 8.39
C THR A 107 33.49 -39.73 8.76
N ALA A 108 34.70 -39.59 9.29
CA ALA A 108 35.34 -38.29 9.40
C ALA A 108 35.36 -37.64 8.00
N PRO A 109 34.96 -36.36 7.86
CA PRO A 109 35.03 -35.69 6.57
C PRO A 109 36.50 -35.63 6.10
N PRO A 110 36.76 -35.79 4.79
CA PRO A 110 38.12 -35.72 4.27
C PRO A 110 38.74 -34.33 4.54
N PRO A 111 40.07 -34.24 4.72
CA PRO A 111 40.72 -32.96 4.93
C PRO A 111 40.50 -32.04 3.72
N VAL A 112 39.96 -30.85 3.98
CA VAL A 112 39.80 -29.78 2.98
C VAL A 112 41.20 -29.30 2.59
N VAL A 113 41.66 -29.70 1.41
CA VAL A 113 42.85 -29.12 0.79
C VAL A 113 42.46 -27.74 0.24
N PRO A 114 42.99 -26.62 0.74
CA PRO A 114 42.68 -25.31 0.19
C PRO A 114 43.20 -25.24 -1.25
N ARG A 115 42.27 -25.09 -2.20
CA ARG A 115 42.60 -24.84 -3.60
C ARG A 115 43.22 -23.43 -3.69
N PRO A 116 44.41 -23.25 -4.28
CA PRO A 116 44.95 -21.92 -4.51
C PRO A 116 43.99 -21.18 -5.45
N GLN A 117 43.33 -20.16 -4.91
CA GLN A 117 42.54 -19.23 -5.70
C GLN A 117 43.52 -18.43 -6.55
N MET A 118 43.50 -18.70 -7.85
CA MET A 118 44.16 -17.85 -8.83
C MET A 118 43.38 -16.54 -8.87
N ALA A 119 43.96 -15.46 -8.35
CA ALA A 119 43.36 -14.13 -8.44
C ALA A 119 43.13 -13.80 -9.92
N PRO A 120 41.95 -13.29 -10.32
CA PRO A 120 41.77 -12.76 -11.66
C PRO A 120 42.80 -11.65 -11.92
N PRO A 121 43.41 -11.58 -13.11
CA PRO A 121 44.29 -10.48 -13.44
C PRO A 121 43.51 -9.15 -13.33
N PRO A 122 44.12 -8.07 -12.83
CA PRO A 122 43.44 -6.79 -12.70
C PRO A 122 43.06 -6.26 -14.09
N GLU A 123 41.77 -6.24 -14.40
CA GLU A 123 41.23 -5.56 -15.58
C GLU A 123 41.45 -4.05 -15.44
N LYS A 124 42.40 -3.52 -16.21
CA LYS A 124 42.58 -2.09 -16.39
C LYS A 124 41.47 -1.57 -17.30
N LYS A 125 40.34 -1.18 -16.72
CA LYS A 125 39.30 -0.43 -17.45
C LYS A 125 39.89 0.92 -17.90
N PRO A 126 39.75 1.32 -19.18
CA PRO A 126 40.35 2.54 -19.69
C PRO A 126 39.65 3.77 -19.08
N VAL A 127 40.28 4.33 -18.05
CA VAL A 127 39.88 5.56 -17.33
C VAL A 127 39.68 6.77 -18.27
N TRP A 128 40.23 6.71 -19.49
CA TRP A 128 40.09 7.77 -20.49
C TRP A 128 38.64 8.01 -20.96
N LEU A 129 37.73 7.02 -20.85
CA LEU A 129 36.32 7.22 -21.22
C LEU A 129 35.54 8.08 -20.20
N ILE A 130 35.98 8.16 -18.94
CA ILE A 130 35.35 9.00 -17.91
C ILE A 130 35.83 10.45 -18.04
N ALA A 131 37.10 10.67 -18.41
CA ALA A 131 37.64 12.00 -18.62
C ALA A 131 36.99 12.73 -19.82
N ALA A 132 36.62 12.00 -20.87
CA ALA A 132 35.92 12.57 -22.02
C ALA A 132 34.47 13.00 -21.69
N ALA A 133 33.77 12.25 -20.84
CA ALA A 133 32.40 12.56 -20.45
C ALA A 133 32.29 13.81 -19.55
N VAL A 134 33.24 13.99 -18.61
CA VAL A 134 33.26 15.17 -17.73
C VAL A 134 33.58 16.45 -18.51
N ALA A 135 34.50 16.39 -19.48
CA ALA A 135 34.80 17.54 -20.33
C ALA A 135 33.59 17.95 -21.21
N ALA A 136 32.81 16.99 -21.71
CA ALA A 136 31.60 17.29 -22.48
C ALA A 136 30.52 17.97 -21.63
N VAL A 137 30.30 17.54 -20.38
CA VAL A 137 29.31 18.18 -19.48
C VAL A 137 29.74 19.59 -19.09
N VAL A 138 31.04 19.83 -18.85
CA VAL A 138 31.55 21.18 -18.55
C VAL A 138 31.43 22.10 -19.77
N VAL A 139 31.72 21.61 -20.98
CA VAL A 139 31.54 22.40 -22.20
C VAL A 139 30.06 22.70 -22.47
N VAL A 140 29.16 21.74 -22.29
CA VAL A 140 27.71 21.97 -22.43
C VAL A 140 27.21 22.94 -21.36
N GLY A 141 27.69 22.83 -20.12
CA GLY A 141 27.38 23.77 -19.05
C GLY A 141 27.87 25.18 -19.33
N VAL A 142 29.10 25.35 -19.83
CA VAL A 142 29.68 26.65 -20.19
C VAL A 142 29.01 27.25 -21.42
N VAL A 143 28.67 26.44 -22.43
CA VAL A 143 27.90 26.89 -23.60
C VAL A 143 26.48 27.28 -23.19
N ALA A 144 25.82 26.50 -22.33
CA ALA A 144 24.52 26.85 -21.78
C ALA A 144 24.58 28.16 -20.96
N TRP A 145 25.65 28.38 -20.18
CA TRP A 145 25.82 29.60 -19.40
C TRP A 145 26.18 30.82 -20.25
N LEU A 146 26.97 30.66 -21.32
CA LEU A 146 27.28 31.72 -22.28
C LEU A 146 26.11 32.08 -23.20
N LEU A 147 25.11 31.19 -23.33
CA LEU A 147 23.89 31.43 -24.09
C LEU A 147 22.74 31.99 -23.24
N ILE A 148 22.93 32.25 -21.95
CA ILE A 148 21.98 33.03 -21.14
C ILE A 148 22.24 34.50 -21.44
N PRO A 149 21.36 35.20 -22.18
CA PRO A 149 21.49 36.62 -22.38
C PRO A 149 21.30 37.30 -21.04
N SER A 150 22.29 38.10 -20.61
CA SER A 150 22.02 39.17 -19.65
C SER A 150 21.08 40.14 -20.36
N GLY A 151 19.79 40.08 -20.05
CA GLY A 151 18.78 40.87 -20.71
C GLY A 151 18.97 42.36 -20.43
N ASP A 152 19.55 43.06 -21.40
CA ASP A 152 19.13 44.40 -21.78
C ASP A 152 18.01 44.28 -22.82
N ASP A 153 17.07 45.22 -22.75
CA ASP A 153 15.81 45.27 -23.49
C ASP A 153 15.93 45.01 -25.00
N GLY A 154 14.98 44.26 -25.56
CA GLY A 154 14.82 44.16 -27.01
C GLY A 154 13.77 43.14 -27.44
N ASP A 155 12.62 43.65 -27.90
CA ASP A 155 11.58 42.96 -28.65
C ASP A 155 12.15 41.90 -29.62
N THR A 156 11.59 40.67 -29.62
CA THR A 156 11.27 39.87 -30.82
C THR A 156 10.69 38.48 -30.47
N ALA A 157 9.55 38.17 -31.10
CA ALA A 157 8.96 36.85 -31.40
C ALA A 157 8.41 35.98 -30.26
N THR A 158 7.15 36.24 -29.91
CA THR A 158 6.25 35.28 -29.24
C THR A 158 5.94 34.12 -30.20
N GLY A 159 6.66 33.01 -30.09
CA GLY A 159 6.11 31.70 -30.46
C GLY A 159 5.02 31.32 -29.44
N PRO A 160 3.95 30.62 -29.82
CA PRO A 160 2.95 30.19 -28.85
C PRO A 160 3.58 29.17 -27.90
N THR A 161 3.97 29.61 -26.71
CA THR A 161 4.18 28.72 -25.57
C THR A 161 2.81 28.16 -25.24
N THR A 162 2.52 26.93 -25.69
CA THR A 162 1.35 26.19 -25.22
C THR A 162 1.44 26.12 -23.70
N PRO A 163 0.50 26.70 -22.93
CA PRO A 163 0.52 26.55 -21.49
C PRO A 163 0.41 25.06 -21.17
N THR A 164 1.39 24.51 -20.46
CA THR A 164 1.20 23.21 -19.80
C THR A 164 -0.04 23.37 -18.93
N PRO A 165 -1.07 22.52 -19.06
CA PRO A 165 -2.26 22.66 -18.24
C PRO A 165 -1.85 22.54 -16.78
N THR A 166 -1.98 23.64 -16.03
CA THR A 166 -1.95 23.58 -14.57
C THR A 166 -3.10 22.66 -14.17
N ARG A 167 -2.76 21.46 -13.67
CA ARG A 167 -3.77 20.48 -13.27
C ARG A 167 -4.40 20.99 -11.98
N THR A 168 -5.64 21.44 -12.07
CA THR A 168 -6.42 21.86 -10.91
C THR A 168 -7.03 20.62 -10.25
N ALA A 169 -7.03 20.59 -8.91
CA ALA A 169 -7.71 19.56 -8.14
C ALA A 169 -9.23 19.55 -8.42
N ASP A 170 -9.84 18.37 -8.38
CA ASP A 170 -11.29 18.22 -8.47
C ASP A 170 -11.93 18.51 -7.10
N PRO A 171 -12.81 19.53 -6.97
CA PRO A 171 -13.39 19.91 -5.68
C PRO A 171 -14.23 18.81 -5.01
N ARG A 172 -14.86 17.93 -5.81
CA ARG A 172 -15.65 16.80 -5.30
C ARG A 172 -14.72 15.72 -4.77
N ALA A 173 -13.66 15.39 -5.50
CA ALA A 173 -12.65 14.44 -5.03
C ALA A 173 -11.94 14.96 -3.78
N GLU A 174 -11.66 16.26 -3.66
CA GLU A 174 -11.11 16.81 -2.43
C GLU A 174 -12.07 16.70 -1.23
N ALA A 175 -13.36 16.94 -1.44
CA ALA A 175 -14.35 16.78 -0.39
C ALA A 175 -14.45 15.31 0.06
N GLU A 176 -14.45 14.37 -0.88
CA GLU A 176 -14.40 12.94 -0.61
C GLU A 176 -13.12 12.53 0.13
N LEU A 177 -11.96 13.02 -0.32
CA LEU A 177 -10.66 12.73 0.31
C LEU A 177 -10.66 13.12 1.78
N ARG A 178 -11.22 14.28 2.15
CA ARG A 178 -11.35 14.71 3.56
C ARG A 178 -12.15 13.72 4.42
N THR A 179 -13.13 13.02 3.84
CA THR A 179 -13.93 12.01 4.56
C THR A 179 -13.23 10.65 4.68
N LEU A 180 -12.27 10.37 3.81
CA LEU A 180 -11.49 9.13 3.80
C LEU A 180 -10.25 9.18 4.71
N LEU A 181 -9.87 10.38 5.19
CA LEU A 181 -8.73 10.54 6.08
C LEU A 181 -8.96 9.76 7.39
N PRO A 182 -7.97 8.95 7.82
CA PRO A 182 -8.02 8.30 9.13
C PRO A 182 -8.26 9.28 10.28
N ARG A 183 -8.86 8.80 11.35
CA ARG A 183 -8.91 9.54 12.63
C ARG A 183 -7.49 9.75 13.19
N GLY A 184 -7.35 10.69 14.12
CA GLY A 184 -6.06 11.02 14.76
C GLY A 184 -5.27 12.15 14.10
N TYR A 185 -5.71 12.68 12.95
CA TYR A 185 -5.15 13.92 12.41
C TYR A 185 -5.83 15.15 13.02
N ALA A 186 -5.05 16.19 13.34
CA ALA A 186 -5.60 17.51 13.67
C ALA A 186 -6.28 18.14 12.44
N ALA A 187 -7.19 19.10 12.66
CA ALA A 187 -7.97 19.71 11.58
C ALA A 187 -7.12 20.41 10.50
N ASP A 188 -5.93 20.87 10.87
CA ASP A 188 -4.95 21.54 10.03
C ASP A 188 -3.72 20.66 9.70
N ALA A 189 -3.71 19.39 10.16
CA ALA A 189 -2.58 18.51 9.90
C ALA A 189 -2.50 18.06 8.44
N CYS A 190 -3.60 18.09 7.69
CA CYS A 190 -3.67 17.66 6.30
C CYS A 190 -3.94 18.84 5.35
N GLU A 191 -2.98 19.12 4.47
CA GLU A 191 -3.07 20.16 3.46
C GLU A 191 -3.37 19.54 2.08
N MET A 192 -4.35 20.09 1.36
CA MET A 192 -4.62 19.69 -0.02
C MET A 192 -3.50 20.16 -0.94
N GLN A 193 -3.06 19.26 -1.81
CA GLN A 193 -1.95 19.47 -2.74
C GLN A 193 -2.45 19.44 -4.18
N THR A 194 -1.64 20.01 -5.08
CA THR A 194 -1.88 19.87 -6.52
C THR A 194 -1.72 18.40 -6.91
N PRO A 195 -2.76 17.72 -7.46
CA PRO A 195 -2.67 16.30 -7.75
C PRO A 195 -1.69 16.00 -8.90
N PRO A 196 -0.94 14.90 -8.83
CA PRO A 196 -0.09 14.45 -9.94
C PRO A 196 -0.93 13.98 -11.14
N ALA A 197 -0.26 13.57 -12.23
CA ALA A 197 -0.95 12.98 -13.37
C ALA A 197 -1.70 11.70 -12.97
N GLY A 198 -2.94 11.56 -13.44
CA GLY A 198 -3.81 10.44 -13.08
C GLY A 198 -4.53 10.60 -11.73
N ALA A 199 -4.23 11.65 -10.94
CA ALA A 199 -4.91 11.93 -9.68
C ALA A 199 -5.96 13.04 -9.81
N LEU A 200 -7.04 12.92 -9.03
CA LEU A 200 -8.13 13.90 -8.92
C LEU A 200 -7.98 14.78 -7.67
N ALA A 201 -7.48 14.21 -6.58
CA ALA A 201 -7.21 14.92 -5.33
C ALA A 201 -6.01 14.29 -4.62
N MET A 202 -5.24 15.11 -3.90
CA MET A 202 -4.12 14.67 -3.09
C MET A 202 -4.06 15.51 -1.81
N ALA A 203 -3.77 14.87 -0.69
CA ALA A 203 -3.52 15.53 0.58
C ALA A 203 -2.18 15.05 1.14
N SER A 204 -1.38 15.98 1.65
CA SER A 204 -0.21 15.69 2.47
C SER A 204 -0.55 15.99 3.92
N CYS A 205 -0.38 14.99 4.77
CA CYS A 205 -0.67 15.07 6.20
C CYS A 205 0.64 15.04 7.00
N GLY A 206 0.70 15.87 8.03
CA GLY A 206 1.69 15.81 9.10
C GLY A 206 1.39 14.69 10.11
N PRO A 207 1.81 14.87 11.38
CA PRO A 207 1.71 13.81 12.38
C PRO A 207 0.27 13.40 12.72
N ASN A 208 0.04 12.09 12.78
CA ASN A 208 -1.14 11.50 13.42
C ASN A 208 -0.88 11.33 14.93
N SER A 209 -1.83 11.72 15.77
CA SER A 209 -1.66 11.71 17.23
C SER A 209 -1.90 10.35 17.89
N ASP A 210 -2.44 9.37 17.17
CA ASP A 210 -2.74 8.07 17.74
C ASP A 210 -1.45 7.25 17.94
N PRO A 211 -1.40 6.33 18.93
CA PRO A 211 -0.20 5.55 19.22
C PRO A 211 0.32 4.78 17.99
N GLY A 212 1.59 4.97 17.67
CA GLY A 212 2.21 4.36 16.48
C GLY A 212 1.85 5.05 15.16
N GLY A 213 1.13 6.18 15.22
CA GLY A 213 0.73 6.96 14.05
C GLY A 213 1.93 7.54 13.28
N PRO A 214 1.79 7.69 11.96
CA PRO A 214 2.86 8.25 11.14
C PRO A 214 3.11 9.73 11.45
N PRO A 215 4.38 10.19 11.39
CA PRO A 215 4.70 11.60 11.36
C PRO A 215 4.35 12.27 10.02
N SER A 216 4.18 11.49 8.94
CA SER A 216 3.80 12.00 7.63
C SER A 216 3.01 10.97 6.82
N ALA A 217 2.01 11.44 6.09
CA ALA A 217 1.21 10.62 5.20
C ALA A 217 0.82 11.37 3.93
N THR A 218 0.59 10.63 2.87
CA THR A 218 0.03 11.12 1.60
C THR A 218 -1.17 10.28 1.23
N TYR A 219 -2.27 10.93 0.88
CA TYR A 219 -3.50 10.28 0.45
C TYR A 219 -3.89 10.85 -0.92
N THR A 220 -4.13 9.98 -1.90
CA THR A 220 -4.37 10.37 -3.29
C THR A 220 -5.57 9.63 -3.85
N ILE A 221 -6.60 10.35 -4.29
CA ILE A 221 -7.70 9.79 -5.10
C ILE A 221 -7.28 9.84 -6.57
N THR A 222 -7.33 8.69 -7.24
CA THR A 222 -7.00 8.55 -8.66
C THR A 222 -8.24 8.63 -9.54
N ALA A 223 -8.03 8.90 -10.83
CA ALA A 223 -9.11 9.06 -11.79
C ALA A 223 -9.80 7.73 -12.14
N ASP A 224 -9.04 6.64 -12.11
CA ASP A 224 -9.47 5.30 -12.47
C ASP A 224 -8.52 4.24 -11.87
N ASP A 225 -8.85 2.96 -12.09
CA ASP A 225 -8.09 1.80 -11.61
C ASP A 225 -6.68 1.72 -12.23
N THR A 226 -6.49 2.19 -13.46
CA THR A 226 -5.16 2.17 -14.10
C THR A 226 -4.25 3.20 -13.43
N ALA A 227 -4.78 4.38 -13.14
CA ALA A 227 -4.07 5.39 -12.36
C ALA A 227 -3.82 4.95 -10.91
N LEU A 228 -4.75 4.19 -10.31
CA LEU A 228 -4.59 3.59 -8.98
C LEU A 228 -3.40 2.62 -8.94
N ASP A 229 -3.38 1.67 -9.86
CA ASP A 229 -2.31 0.68 -9.97
C ASP A 229 -0.96 1.34 -10.28
N THR A 230 -0.95 2.34 -11.16
CA THR A 230 0.27 3.10 -11.49
C THR A 230 0.80 3.81 -10.25
N ALA A 231 -0.03 4.61 -9.57
CA ALA A 231 0.38 5.36 -8.39
C ALA A 231 0.86 4.45 -7.25
N PHE A 232 0.24 3.28 -7.06
CA PHE A 232 0.69 2.31 -6.07
C PHE A 232 2.03 1.66 -6.46
N ASN A 233 2.19 1.27 -7.72
CA ASN A 233 3.44 0.67 -8.22
C ASN A 233 4.61 1.65 -8.14
N ASP A 234 4.39 2.94 -8.38
CA ASP A 234 5.42 3.97 -8.19
C ASP A 234 5.97 3.97 -6.75
N VAL A 235 5.11 3.77 -5.75
CA VAL A 235 5.52 3.66 -4.33
C VAL A 235 6.34 2.39 -4.10
N VAL A 236 5.92 1.26 -4.69
CA VAL A 236 6.61 -0.03 -4.58
C VAL A 236 8.00 0.04 -5.23
N GLU A 237 8.11 0.63 -6.42
CA GLU A 237 9.37 0.78 -7.16
C GLU A 237 10.35 1.74 -6.47
N ALA A 238 9.83 2.76 -5.78
CA ALA A 238 10.64 3.69 -4.99
C ALA A 238 11.11 3.11 -3.64
N SER A 239 10.69 1.89 -3.29
CA SER A 239 10.89 1.29 -1.97
C SER A 239 11.60 -0.05 -2.02
N ALA A 240 12.33 -0.38 -0.95
CA ALA A 240 12.78 -1.75 -0.70
C ALA A 240 11.64 -2.55 -0.06
N ILE A 241 11.17 -3.60 -0.74
CA ILE A 241 10.07 -4.46 -0.25
C ILE A 241 10.54 -5.25 0.98
N VAL A 242 9.72 -5.28 2.03
CA VAL A 242 9.94 -6.12 3.20
C VAL A 242 8.66 -6.89 3.55
N THR A 243 8.80 -8.01 4.26
CA THR A 243 7.66 -8.76 4.79
C THR A 243 6.92 -7.90 5.82
N CYS A 244 5.60 -7.80 5.69
CA CYS A 244 4.77 -7.11 6.67
C CYS A 244 4.78 -7.85 8.02
N PRO A 245 4.63 -7.12 9.15
CA PRO A 245 4.47 -7.72 10.47
C PRO A 245 3.42 -8.84 10.49
N GLY A 246 3.69 -9.90 11.25
CA GLY A 246 2.90 -11.14 11.21
C GLY A 246 3.28 -12.11 10.08
N ASN A 247 4.44 -11.92 9.45
CA ASN A 247 4.95 -12.75 8.34
C ASN A 247 4.02 -12.75 7.12
N ILE A 248 3.43 -11.58 6.82
CA ILE A 248 2.52 -11.39 5.70
C ILE A 248 3.33 -10.94 4.48
N GLN A 249 3.12 -11.61 3.35
CA GLN A 249 3.79 -11.28 2.09
C GLN A 249 3.38 -9.89 1.61
N SER A 250 4.36 -9.13 1.12
CA SER A 250 4.22 -7.77 0.61
C SER A 250 4.74 -7.71 -0.84
N PRO A 251 4.03 -7.04 -1.76
CA PRO A 251 2.65 -6.59 -1.65
C PRO A 251 1.65 -7.76 -1.58
N GLY A 252 0.46 -7.55 -1.03
CA GLY A 252 -0.57 -8.58 -0.92
C GLY A 252 -1.99 -8.04 -0.68
N PRO A 253 -3.05 -8.84 -0.89
CA PRO A 253 -4.41 -8.38 -0.69
C PRO A 253 -4.68 -8.07 0.79
N TRP A 254 -5.39 -6.97 1.08
CA TRP A 254 -5.89 -6.66 2.43
C TRP A 254 -7.41 -6.53 2.46
N ARG A 255 -7.96 -6.58 3.67
CA ARG A 255 -9.40 -6.55 3.93
C ARG A 255 -9.67 -5.64 5.12
N ARG A 256 -10.78 -4.89 5.07
CA ARG A 256 -11.26 -4.13 6.23
C ARG A 256 -11.71 -5.05 7.36
N ASN A 257 -11.54 -4.60 8.59
CA ASN A 257 -12.03 -5.32 9.77
C ASN A 257 -13.55 -5.47 9.78
N ALA A 258 -14.29 -4.47 9.27
CA ALA A 258 -15.74 -4.50 9.18
C ALA A 258 -16.28 -5.46 8.11
N THR A 259 -15.48 -5.76 7.08
CA THR A 259 -15.88 -6.61 5.94
C THR A 259 -14.79 -7.64 5.60
N PRO A 260 -14.47 -8.56 6.52
CA PRO A 260 -13.32 -9.46 6.39
C PRO A 260 -13.46 -10.50 5.27
N GLN A 261 -14.62 -10.58 4.61
CA GLN A 261 -14.84 -11.45 3.45
C GLN A 261 -14.56 -10.78 2.10
N LYS A 262 -14.41 -9.46 2.07
CA LYS A 262 -14.17 -8.68 0.85
C LYS A 262 -12.72 -8.17 0.82
N VAL A 263 -12.02 -8.41 -0.28
CA VAL A 263 -10.73 -7.75 -0.56
C VAL A 263 -10.99 -6.27 -0.81
N SER A 264 -10.31 -5.40 -0.06
CA SER A 264 -10.47 -3.95 -0.11
C SER A 264 -9.39 -3.25 -0.95
N GLY A 265 -8.27 -3.93 -1.18
CA GLY A 265 -7.19 -3.47 -2.05
C GLY A 265 -5.92 -4.28 -1.83
N VAL A 266 -4.78 -3.64 -2.10
CA VAL A 266 -3.42 -4.20 -1.95
C VAL A 266 -2.65 -3.42 -0.88
N LEU A 267 -1.97 -4.13 0.00
CA LEU A 267 -1.13 -3.61 1.07
C LEU A 267 0.34 -3.85 0.72
N PHE A 268 1.17 -2.89 1.06
CA PHE A 268 2.60 -2.90 0.90
C PHE A 268 3.28 -2.45 2.20
N CYS A 269 4.29 -3.21 2.62
CA CYS A 269 5.27 -2.81 3.61
C CYS A 269 6.65 -2.71 2.96
N GLY A 270 7.37 -1.64 3.25
CA GLY A 270 8.66 -1.37 2.66
C GLY A 270 9.54 -0.42 3.49
N LEU A 271 10.71 -0.13 2.94
CA LEU A 271 11.61 0.91 3.40
C LEU A 271 11.87 1.89 2.27
N GLN A 272 11.71 3.18 2.53
CA GLN A 272 12.06 4.25 1.60
C GLN A 272 13.12 5.14 2.25
N ALA A 273 14.32 5.16 1.67
CA ALA A 273 15.50 5.84 2.26
C ALA A 273 15.70 5.47 3.74
N ASP A 274 15.69 4.17 4.05
CA ASP A 274 15.79 3.57 5.39
C ASP A 274 14.67 3.94 6.38
N ARG A 275 13.55 4.50 5.90
CA ARG A 275 12.36 4.79 6.72
C ARG A 275 11.25 3.77 6.46
N PRO A 276 10.63 3.20 7.50
CA PRO A 276 9.43 2.37 7.35
C PRO A 276 8.33 3.06 6.57
N VAL A 277 7.77 2.35 5.58
CA VAL A 277 6.61 2.78 4.79
C VAL A 277 5.56 1.69 4.83
N VAL A 278 4.32 2.08 5.08
CA VAL A 278 3.14 1.25 4.83
C VAL A 278 2.30 1.98 3.79
N ALA A 279 2.02 1.31 2.67
CA ALA A 279 1.17 1.86 1.62
C ALA A 279 0.05 0.88 1.31
N TRP A 280 -1.13 1.38 0.97
CA TRP A 280 -2.24 0.54 0.56
C TRP A 280 -3.17 1.23 -0.42
N THR A 281 -3.82 0.43 -1.25
CA THR A 281 -4.93 0.89 -2.08
C THR A 281 -6.26 0.62 -1.40
N ASN A 282 -7.26 1.46 -1.66
CA ASN A 282 -8.66 1.19 -1.37
C ASN A 282 -9.43 1.31 -2.68
N THR A 283 -9.73 0.15 -3.28
CA THR A 283 -10.27 0.04 -4.64
C THR A 283 -11.63 0.70 -4.78
N ASP A 284 -12.51 0.57 -3.78
CA ASP A 284 -13.86 1.16 -3.84
C ASP A 284 -13.85 2.69 -3.88
N ALA A 285 -12.77 3.33 -3.40
CA ALA A 285 -12.64 4.78 -3.34
C ALA A 285 -11.53 5.33 -4.26
N ALA A 286 -10.98 4.50 -5.14
CA ALA A 286 -9.83 4.83 -5.98
C ALA A 286 -8.70 5.54 -5.21
N LEU A 287 -8.41 5.10 -3.98
CA LEU A 287 -7.49 5.79 -3.08
C LEU A 287 -6.17 5.02 -2.95
N VAL A 288 -5.04 5.72 -3.11
CA VAL A 288 -3.72 5.28 -2.61
C VAL A 288 -3.40 6.05 -1.34
N ALA A 289 -3.08 5.33 -0.28
CA ALA A 289 -2.57 5.89 0.96
C ALA A 289 -1.14 5.43 1.18
N VAL A 290 -0.25 6.36 1.53
CA VAL A 290 1.15 6.11 1.84
C VAL A 290 1.44 6.77 3.18
N VAL A 291 1.85 5.97 4.16
CA VAL A 291 2.29 6.48 5.45
C VAL A 291 3.75 6.15 5.65
N GLU A 292 4.52 7.16 6.01
CA GLU A 292 5.96 7.06 6.22
C GLU A 292 6.29 7.35 7.67
N SER A 293 7.22 6.58 8.21
CA SER A 293 7.87 6.94 9.45
C SER A 293 8.96 7.99 9.22
N GLY A 294 9.34 8.69 10.28
CA GLY A 294 10.46 9.63 10.30
C GLY A 294 11.72 8.95 10.85
N PRO A 295 12.89 9.60 10.80
CA PRO A 295 14.14 9.06 11.35
C PRO A 295 14.07 8.70 12.85
N GLN A 296 13.15 9.34 13.58
CA GLN A 296 12.86 9.09 14.99
C GLN A 296 11.40 8.66 15.22
N GLY A 297 10.71 8.25 14.15
CA GLY A 297 9.30 7.86 14.17
C GLY A 297 9.10 6.40 14.58
N PRO A 298 7.85 5.92 14.51
CA PRO A 298 7.53 4.53 14.81
C PRO A 298 8.29 3.55 13.92
N GLY A 299 8.64 2.39 14.46
CA GLY A 299 9.12 1.27 13.63
C GLY A 299 8.01 0.71 12.74
N LEU A 300 8.38 -0.18 11.80
CA LEU A 300 7.40 -0.81 10.89
C LEU A 300 6.27 -1.53 11.65
N ASP A 301 6.58 -2.24 12.74
CA ASP A 301 5.58 -2.94 13.56
C ASP A 301 4.53 -1.99 14.16
N GLN A 302 4.98 -0.83 14.64
CA GLN A 302 4.10 0.19 15.22
C GLN A 302 3.23 0.85 14.15
N LEU A 303 3.84 1.19 13.00
CA LEU A 303 3.13 1.80 11.88
C LEU A 303 2.09 0.86 11.27
N TYR A 304 2.42 -0.42 11.15
CA TYR A 304 1.48 -1.46 10.72
C TYR A 304 0.34 -1.67 11.74
N THR A 305 0.66 -1.66 13.03
CA THR A 305 -0.35 -1.76 14.10
C THR A 305 -1.31 -0.57 14.08
N TRP A 306 -0.80 0.63 13.80
CA TRP A 306 -1.65 1.79 13.56
C TRP A 306 -2.52 1.58 12.30
N TRP A 307 -1.94 1.17 11.17
CA TRP A 307 -2.69 0.93 9.94
C TRP A 307 -3.87 -0.03 10.14
N THR A 308 -3.66 -1.16 10.83
CA THR A 308 -4.74 -2.15 11.09
C THR A 308 -5.95 -1.59 11.86
N GLN A 309 -5.79 -0.49 12.60
CA GLN A 309 -6.88 0.17 13.33
C GLN A 309 -7.59 1.24 12.50
N HIS A 310 -6.96 1.70 11.42
CA HIS A 310 -7.40 2.82 10.59
C HIS A 310 -7.78 2.43 9.15
N SER A 311 -7.59 1.15 8.77
CA SER A 311 -7.86 0.61 7.44
C SER A 311 -9.21 -0.09 7.32
#